data_AF-A0A6P4JHE0-F1
#
_entry.id   AF-A0A6P4JHE0-F1
#
_cell.length_a   1.000
_cell.length_b   1.000
_cell.length_c   1.000
_cell.angle_alpha   90.00
_cell.angle_beta   90.00
_cell.angle_gamma   90.00
#
_symmetry.space_group_name_H-M   'P 1'
#
loop_
_entity.id
_entity.type
_entity.pdbx_description
1 polymer ?
#
loop_
_entity_poly.entity_id
_entity_poly.type
_entity_poly.pdbx_seq_one_letter_code
_entity_poly.pdbx_strand_id
1 'polypeptide(L)'
;MNGSWKVVLPVGFVLYSLPLFLRVNGTSDYVIDEEFHIPQGLAFCRKEFDVWDPKITTFPGLYLIALVLSPFNLCTVTGLRLLSLAGAGFNILLLYKIRRRVLAGSGGNSYAAHEAITLSVLPPLYFFGHLYYTDTLALTMVLLFYNYWQQEAHLPAAVFGAASVLMRQTNIVWVCMGTGMTVLDTLVQQCARTRAVPKGKLRLLGKELWLQLFSSPQLLCNCILSILAKCCFYASIILPFVGFLCINGSIVVGDKSAHEATVHLPQLFYFAIFAAGFGISNTMRQFRPGIDLIRRNPVRSVMSLLLILLVVYLNTEVHPYLLADNRHYTFYAWSRLYGRFWWFRYAMAPVYLFAICVLFCGLRHMPDSFKLMFPLSLVLVLCFQRLLELRYFLVPYILFRLNTRHTRKGLAEWLELGVHLLLNVATFYIYFTKEFYWQNYRTPQRIIW
;
A
#
# COMPACT_ATOMS: atom_id res chain seq x y z
N MET A 1 -23.46 -0.46 -22.99
CA MET A 1 -23.37 -0.50 -21.50
C MET A 1 -22.05 0.09 -20.93
N ASN A 2 -21.35 1.03 -21.59
CA ASN A 2 -20.00 1.46 -21.17
C ASN A 2 -19.94 2.48 -20.00
N GLY A 3 -21.08 3.06 -19.60
CA GLY A 3 -21.18 4.07 -18.53
C GLY A 3 -21.67 3.58 -17.17
N SER A 4 -22.34 2.41 -17.11
CA SER A 4 -23.08 1.96 -15.91
C SER A 4 -22.19 1.71 -14.68
N TRP A 5 -21.01 1.08 -14.83
CA TRP A 5 -20.13 0.74 -13.70
C TRP A 5 -19.59 1.95 -12.92
N LYS A 6 -19.50 3.13 -13.54
CA LYS A 6 -19.06 4.35 -12.84
C LYS A 6 -20.05 4.81 -11.78
N VAL A 7 -21.32 4.42 -11.89
CA VAL A 7 -22.38 4.75 -10.93
C VAL A 7 -22.71 3.54 -10.06
N VAL A 8 -22.78 2.35 -10.67
CA VAL A 8 -23.11 1.11 -9.96
C VAL A 8 -22.09 0.79 -8.86
N LEU A 9 -20.79 1.00 -9.10
CA LEU A 9 -19.76 0.65 -8.11
C LEU A 9 -19.87 1.50 -6.82
N PRO A 10 -19.89 2.84 -6.86
CA PRO A 10 -20.10 3.66 -5.66
C PRO A 10 -21.42 3.38 -4.97
N VAL A 11 -22.52 3.31 -5.73
CA VAL A 11 -23.85 3.12 -5.16
C VAL A 11 -23.93 1.76 -4.48
N GLY A 12 -23.44 0.69 -5.12
CA GLY A 12 -23.37 -0.64 -4.53
C GLY A 12 -22.47 -0.68 -3.29
N PHE A 13 -21.33 0.00 -3.32
CA PHE A 13 -20.43 0.11 -2.16
C PHE A 13 -21.14 0.80 -0.97
N VAL A 14 -21.84 1.90 -1.21
CA VAL A 14 -22.57 2.64 -0.17
C VAL A 14 -23.71 1.79 0.40
N LEU A 15 -24.52 1.16 -0.45
CA LEU A 15 -25.64 0.32 0.00
C LEU A 15 -25.17 -0.84 0.88
N TYR A 16 -24.04 -1.45 0.54
CA TYR A 16 -23.47 -2.54 1.32
C TYR A 16 -22.78 -2.05 2.60
N SER A 17 -22.03 -0.95 2.55
CA SER A 17 -21.15 -0.53 3.63
C SER A 17 -21.80 0.43 4.63
N LEU A 18 -22.86 1.15 4.26
CA LEU A 18 -23.51 2.12 5.15
C LEU A 18 -24.19 1.46 6.37
N PRO A 19 -24.96 0.36 6.24
CA PRO A 19 -25.55 -0.30 7.41
C PRO A 19 -24.47 -0.82 8.38
N LEU A 20 -23.39 -1.36 7.81
CA LEU A 20 -22.24 -1.83 8.59
C LEU A 20 -21.52 -0.66 9.29
N PHE A 21 -21.32 0.45 8.59
CA PHE A 21 -20.76 1.68 9.14
C PHE A 21 -21.55 2.20 10.33
N LEU A 22 -22.88 2.29 10.22
CA LEU A 22 -23.72 2.75 11.33
C LEU A 22 -23.57 1.84 12.55
N ARG A 23 -23.49 0.52 12.34
CA ARG A 23 -23.23 -0.44 13.41
C ARG A 23 -21.85 -0.25 14.03
N VAL A 24 -20.78 -0.16 13.22
CA VAL A 24 -19.42 0.10 13.70
C VAL A 24 -19.35 1.39 14.51
N ASN A 25 -20.00 2.45 14.02
CA ASN A 25 -20.00 3.75 14.66
C ASN A 25 -20.68 3.74 16.04
N GLY A 26 -21.76 2.96 16.20
CA GLY A 26 -22.44 2.78 17.49
C GLY A 26 -21.83 1.72 18.42
N THR A 27 -20.78 1.01 17.98
CA THR A 27 -20.21 -0.13 18.72
C THR A 27 -19.13 0.29 19.72
N SER A 28 -18.31 1.29 19.38
CA SER A 28 -17.24 1.81 20.23
C SER A 28 -17.08 3.30 20.01
N ASP A 29 -16.84 4.03 21.10
CA ASP A 29 -16.55 5.47 21.05
C ASP A 29 -15.27 5.69 20.25
N TYR A 30 -14.13 5.19 20.75
CA TYR A 30 -12.83 5.22 20.09
C TYR A 30 -12.26 3.80 19.92
N VAL A 31 -11.53 3.59 18.83
CA VAL A 31 -10.84 2.34 18.51
C VAL A 31 -9.34 2.59 18.40
N ILE A 32 -8.58 2.21 19.43
CA ILE A 32 -7.11 2.27 19.49
C ILE A 32 -6.59 3.67 19.11
N ASP A 33 -6.01 3.86 17.93
CA ASP A 33 -5.39 5.12 17.51
C ASP A 33 -6.42 6.25 17.27
N GLU A 34 -7.70 5.93 17.17
CA GLU A 34 -8.78 6.92 17.15
C GLU A 34 -8.82 7.79 18.42
N GLU A 35 -8.27 7.29 19.54
CA GLU A 35 -8.09 8.04 20.77
C GLU A 35 -7.28 9.33 20.56
N PHE A 36 -6.29 9.30 19.64
CA PHE A 36 -5.47 10.45 19.30
C PHE A 36 -6.02 11.18 18.06
N HIS A 37 -6.49 10.44 17.06
CA HIS A 37 -6.91 11.03 15.78
C HIS A 37 -8.25 11.78 15.86
N ILE A 38 -9.23 11.29 16.61
CA ILE A 38 -10.55 11.93 16.68
C ILE A 38 -10.48 13.31 17.38
N PRO A 39 -9.89 13.45 18.59
CA PRO A 39 -9.79 14.76 19.23
C PRO A 39 -9.06 15.78 18.34
N GLN A 40 -7.97 15.36 17.70
CA GLN A 40 -7.21 16.20 16.77
C GLN A 40 -8.03 16.61 15.53
N GLY A 41 -8.77 15.68 14.94
CA GLY A 41 -9.65 15.96 13.81
C GLY A 41 -10.77 16.93 14.16
N LEU A 42 -11.35 16.81 15.37
CA LEU A 42 -12.38 17.73 15.87
C LEU A 42 -11.81 19.14 16.13
N ALA A 43 -10.61 19.26 16.70
CA ALA A 43 -9.93 20.55 16.90
C ALA A 43 -9.71 21.26 15.56
N PHE A 44 -9.17 20.55 14.56
CA PHE A 44 -9.00 21.11 13.21
C PHE A 44 -10.34 21.47 12.57
N CYS A 45 -11.39 20.67 12.74
CA CYS A 45 -12.74 20.98 12.24
C CYS A 45 -13.30 22.30 12.83
N ARG A 46 -12.95 22.60 14.09
CA ARG A 46 -13.24 23.87 14.77
C ARG A 46 -12.25 25.00 14.47
N LYS A 47 -11.25 24.75 13.61
CA LYS A 47 -10.18 25.69 13.24
C LYS A 47 -9.22 26.03 14.38
N GLU A 48 -9.12 25.15 15.38
CA GLU A 48 -8.13 25.20 16.47
C GLU A 48 -6.85 24.50 15.98
N PHE A 49 -6.02 25.23 15.21
CA PHE A 49 -4.81 24.67 14.57
C PHE A 49 -3.57 24.64 15.48
N ASP A 50 -3.66 25.29 16.64
CA ASP A 50 -2.61 25.38 17.66
C ASP A 50 -2.57 24.15 18.58
N VAL A 51 -3.65 23.36 18.62
CA VAL A 51 -3.72 22.12 19.39
C VAL A 51 -3.04 20.99 18.61
N TRP A 52 -2.06 20.31 19.23
CA TRP A 52 -1.43 19.12 18.65
C TRP A 52 -1.14 18.05 19.72
N ASP A 53 -1.65 16.84 19.52
CA ASP A 53 -1.33 15.70 20.38
C ASP A 53 0.09 15.17 20.07
N PRO A 54 1.01 15.12 21.07
CA PRO A 54 2.38 14.67 20.86
C PRO A 54 2.51 13.19 20.46
N LYS A 55 1.48 12.37 20.67
CA LYS A 55 1.45 10.97 20.25
C LYS A 55 1.19 10.78 18.75
N ILE A 56 0.75 11.83 18.05
CA ILE A 56 0.54 11.77 16.60
C ILE A 56 1.89 11.86 15.89
N THR A 57 2.19 10.81 15.13
CA THR A 57 3.46 10.65 14.39
C THR A 57 3.36 11.01 12.91
N THR A 58 2.15 11.31 12.41
CA THR A 58 1.88 11.66 11.02
C THR A 58 1.79 13.17 10.81
N PHE A 59 1.96 13.60 9.55
CA PHE A 59 1.63 14.97 9.14
C PHE A 59 0.13 15.29 9.26
N PRO A 60 -0.28 16.57 9.27
CA PRO A 60 -1.65 16.99 9.58
C PRO A 60 -2.67 16.72 8.46
N GLY A 61 -2.32 15.98 7.41
CA GLY A 61 -3.17 15.80 6.24
C GLY A 61 -4.57 15.27 6.56
N LEU A 62 -4.67 14.26 7.42
CA LEU A 62 -5.96 13.67 7.83
C LEU A 62 -6.89 14.73 8.45
N TYR A 63 -6.32 15.62 9.26
CA TYR A 63 -7.04 16.66 9.98
C TYR A 63 -7.36 17.87 9.09
N LEU A 64 -6.51 18.18 8.11
CA LEU A 64 -6.83 19.18 7.08
C LEU A 64 -8.05 18.76 6.26
N ILE A 65 -8.22 17.47 5.95
CA ILE A 65 -9.43 16.98 5.27
C ILE A 65 -10.68 17.14 6.16
N ALA A 66 -10.54 17.09 7.49
CA ALA A 66 -11.67 17.28 8.41
C ALA A 66 -12.36 18.64 8.25
N LEU A 67 -11.64 19.67 7.77
CA LEU A 67 -12.20 21.00 7.47
C LEU A 67 -13.37 20.96 6.48
N VAL A 68 -13.44 19.94 5.61
CA VAL A 68 -14.56 19.75 4.67
C VAL A 68 -15.90 19.57 5.41
N LEU A 69 -15.89 19.11 6.66
CA LEU A 69 -17.09 18.90 7.48
C LEU A 69 -17.61 20.19 8.14
N SER A 70 -16.74 21.18 8.32
CA SER A 70 -17.04 22.42 9.06
C SER A 70 -18.23 23.19 8.47
N PRO A 71 -18.32 23.43 7.14
CA PRO A 71 -19.46 24.15 6.54
C PRO A 71 -20.81 23.44 6.68
N PHE A 72 -20.81 22.13 6.94
CA PHE A 72 -22.01 21.32 7.05
C PHE A 72 -22.44 21.05 8.50
N ASN A 73 -21.74 21.61 9.48
CA ASN A 73 -21.93 21.30 10.91
C ASN A 73 -21.83 19.79 11.22
N LEU A 74 -20.95 19.09 10.50
CA LEU A 74 -20.72 17.64 10.65
C LEU A 74 -19.44 17.33 11.45
N CYS A 75 -18.91 18.27 12.23
CA CYS A 75 -17.74 18.10 13.10
C CYS A 75 -18.05 17.16 14.31
N THR A 76 -18.32 15.90 14.03
CA THR A 76 -18.64 14.84 14.99
C THR A 76 -17.79 13.61 14.69
N VAL A 77 -17.71 12.68 15.65
CA VAL A 77 -17.05 11.37 15.45
C VAL A 77 -17.57 10.67 14.20
N THR A 78 -18.90 10.65 14.05
CA THR A 78 -19.58 10.06 12.89
C THR A 78 -19.15 10.75 11.59
N GLY A 79 -19.08 12.08 11.57
CA GLY A 79 -18.65 12.84 10.40
C GLY A 79 -17.20 12.56 10.01
N LEU A 80 -16.29 12.47 10.99
CA LEU A 80 -14.90 12.11 10.76
C LEU A 80 -14.78 10.69 10.17
N ARG A 81 -15.45 9.70 10.77
CA ARG A 81 -15.48 8.32 10.22
C ARG A 81 -16.14 8.26 8.84
N LEU A 82 -17.13 9.11 8.57
CA LEU A 82 -17.79 9.21 7.25
C LEU A 82 -16.81 9.68 6.16
N LEU A 83 -15.82 10.52 6.48
CA LEU A 83 -14.76 10.89 5.53
C LEU A 83 -13.96 9.67 5.08
N SER A 84 -13.61 8.77 6.00
CA SER A 84 -12.94 7.51 5.67
C SER A 84 -13.82 6.65 4.76
N LEU A 85 -15.11 6.48 5.09
CA LEU A 85 -16.03 5.70 4.28
C LEU A 85 -16.22 6.29 2.87
N ALA A 86 -16.33 7.62 2.77
CA ALA A 86 -16.39 8.34 1.50
C ALA A 86 -15.09 8.13 0.69
N GLY A 87 -13.94 8.18 1.37
CA GLY A 87 -12.64 7.84 0.78
C GLY A 87 -12.61 6.42 0.22
N ALA A 88 -13.10 5.43 0.95
CA ALA A 88 -13.21 4.04 0.49
C ALA A 88 -14.15 3.90 -0.73
N GLY A 89 -15.29 4.61 -0.73
CA GLY A 89 -16.21 4.69 -1.87
C GLY A 89 -15.60 5.39 -3.10
N PHE A 90 -14.67 6.32 -2.91
CA PHE A 90 -13.91 6.91 -4.00
C PHE A 90 -12.78 5.99 -4.49
N ASN A 91 -12.17 5.22 -3.59
CA ASN A 91 -11.13 4.25 -3.92
C ASN A 91 -11.63 3.18 -4.90
N ILE A 92 -12.83 2.63 -4.73
CA ILE A 92 -13.38 1.65 -5.70
C ILE A 92 -13.49 2.23 -7.12
N LEU A 93 -13.81 3.53 -7.26
CA LEU A 93 -13.82 4.21 -8.56
C LEU A 93 -12.43 4.36 -9.16
N LEU A 94 -11.45 4.77 -8.35
CA LEU A 94 -10.07 4.93 -8.79
C LEU A 94 -9.48 3.58 -9.20
N LEU A 95 -9.67 2.54 -8.38
CA LEU A 95 -9.27 1.18 -8.67
C LEU A 95 -9.87 0.71 -10.01
N TYR A 96 -11.17 0.92 -10.23
CA TYR A 96 -11.83 0.60 -11.50
C TYR A 96 -11.23 1.37 -12.69
N LYS A 97 -11.05 2.70 -12.56
CA LYS A 97 -10.49 3.54 -13.64
C LYS A 97 -9.06 3.12 -14.01
N ILE A 98 -8.20 2.94 -13.01
CA ILE A 98 -6.81 2.52 -13.20
C ILE A 98 -6.78 1.12 -13.82
N ARG A 99 -7.55 0.17 -13.28
CA ARG A 99 -7.60 -1.19 -13.83
C ARG A 99 -8.10 -1.24 -15.24
N ARG A 100 -9.16 -0.51 -15.56
CA ARG A 100 -9.70 -0.45 -16.93
C ARG A 100 -8.65 0.06 -17.92
N ARG A 101 -7.82 1.02 -17.53
CA ARG A 101 -6.71 1.54 -18.35
C ARG A 101 -5.61 0.51 -18.54
N VAL A 102 -5.16 -0.12 -17.45
CA VAL A 102 -4.11 -1.16 -17.50
C VAL A 102 -4.55 -2.38 -18.31
N LEU A 103 -5.85 -2.70 -18.30
CA LEU A 103 -6.45 -3.84 -19.00
C LEU A 103 -6.99 -3.51 -20.41
N ALA A 104 -6.81 -2.27 -20.89
CA ALA A 104 -7.30 -1.83 -22.19
C ALA A 104 -6.79 -2.79 -23.29
N GLY A 105 -7.73 -3.49 -23.94
CA GLY A 105 -7.45 -4.45 -25.01
C GLY A 105 -7.58 -5.95 -24.65
N SER A 106 -7.80 -6.35 -23.39
CA SER A 106 -7.92 -7.79 -23.05
C SER A 106 -8.89 -8.16 -21.91
N GLY A 107 -9.26 -7.23 -21.04
CA GLY A 107 -10.14 -7.50 -19.89
C GLY A 107 -11.33 -6.55 -19.86
N GLY A 108 -12.47 -6.97 -20.43
CA GLY A 108 -13.67 -6.13 -20.54
C GLY A 108 -14.12 -5.49 -19.21
N ASN A 109 -14.93 -4.43 -19.30
CA ASN A 109 -15.32 -3.57 -18.17
C ASN A 109 -15.76 -4.32 -16.91
N SER A 110 -16.52 -5.40 -17.04
CA SER A 110 -17.02 -6.17 -15.90
C SER A 110 -15.91 -6.83 -15.08
N TYR A 111 -14.79 -7.19 -15.71
CA TYR A 111 -13.64 -7.75 -15.00
C TYR A 111 -12.90 -6.66 -14.21
N ALA A 112 -12.67 -5.50 -14.81
CA ALA A 112 -12.11 -4.35 -14.10
C ALA A 112 -12.98 -3.96 -12.89
N ALA A 113 -14.31 -4.06 -13.04
CA ALA A 113 -15.26 -3.84 -11.94
C ALA A 113 -15.12 -4.92 -10.85
N HIS A 114 -15.04 -6.20 -11.22
CA HIS A 114 -14.83 -7.31 -10.28
C HIS A 114 -13.52 -7.15 -9.48
N GLU A 115 -12.40 -6.85 -10.15
CA GLU A 115 -11.12 -6.58 -9.49
C GLU A 115 -11.21 -5.36 -8.56
N ALA A 116 -11.88 -4.29 -8.98
CA ALA A 116 -12.05 -3.11 -8.15
C ALA A 116 -12.86 -3.43 -6.87
N ILE A 117 -13.94 -4.21 -6.98
CA ILE A 117 -14.72 -4.70 -5.84
C ILE A 117 -13.80 -5.53 -4.93
N THR A 118 -13.13 -6.53 -5.49
CA THR A 118 -12.26 -7.47 -4.75
C THR A 118 -11.15 -6.75 -3.98
N LEU A 119 -10.52 -5.74 -4.58
CA LEU A 119 -9.49 -4.92 -3.95
C LEU A 119 -10.09 -3.96 -2.89
N SER A 120 -11.28 -3.39 -3.12
CA SER A 120 -11.94 -2.52 -2.15
C SER A 120 -12.44 -3.26 -0.89
N VAL A 121 -12.75 -4.56 -1.01
CA VAL A 121 -13.15 -5.40 0.12
C VAL A 121 -11.98 -6.19 0.71
N LEU A 122 -10.73 -5.87 0.35
CA LEU A 122 -9.54 -6.44 0.97
C LEU A 122 -9.66 -6.27 2.50
N PRO A 123 -9.64 -7.35 3.31
CA PRO A 123 -10.22 -7.26 4.65
C PRO A 123 -9.64 -6.20 5.60
N PRO A 124 -8.31 -6.01 5.73
CA PRO A 124 -7.78 -4.93 6.55
C PRO A 124 -8.15 -3.53 6.00
N LEU A 125 -8.10 -3.34 4.68
CA LEU A 125 -8.46 -2.07 4.05
C LEU A 125 -9.94 -1.73 4.25
N TYR A 126 -10.82 -2.71 4.08
CA TYR A 126 -12.25 -2.52 4.24
C TYR A 126 -12.61 -2.19 5.69
N PHE A 127 -11.97 -2.84 6.66
CA PHE A 127 -12.16 -2.54 8.07
C PHE A 127 -11.78 -1.09 8.42
N PHE A 128 -10.58 -0.65 8.04
CA PHE A 128 -10.14 0.74 8.27
C PHE A 128 -10.91 1.77 7.43
N GLY A 129 -11.70 1.34 6.44
CA GLY A 129 -12.67 2.20 5.75
C GLY A 129 -13.81 2.69 6.65
N HIS A 130 -14.07 2.04 7.78
CA HIS A 130 -15.17 2.37 8.71
C HIS A 130 -14.70 3.15 9.95
N LEU A 131 -13.39 3.37 10.09
CA LEU A 131 -12.78 4.04 11.24
C LEU A 131 -12.03 5.31 10.78
N TYR A 132 -11.82 6.25 11.68
CA TYR A 132 -11.10 7.49 11.39
C TYR A 132 -9.57 7.29 11.51
N TYR A 133 -9.01 6.64 10.49
CA TYR A 133 -7.59 6.33 10.36
C TYR A 133 -6.99 6.99 9.10
N THR A 134 -5.68 7.15 9.10
CA THR A 134 -4.97 7.75 7.95
C THR A 134 -4.96 6.84 6.71
N ASP A 135 -5.05 5.51 6.87
CA ASP A 135 -4.80 4.52 5.81
C ASP A 135 -5.70 4.68 4.58
N THR A 136 -7.02 4.81 4.78
CA THR A 136 -8.00 4.85 3.70
C THR A 136 -7.86 6.10 2.82
N LEU A 137 -7.75 7.28 3.45
CA LEU A 137 -7.59 8.56 2.76
C LEU A 137 -6.18 8.72 2.19
N ALA A 138 -5.14 8.19 2.86
CA ALA A 138 -3.80 8.11 2.30
C ALA A 138 -3.78 7.29 1.00
N LEU A 139 -4.44 6.12 0.97
CA LEU A 139 -4.58 5.33 -0.24
C LEU A 139 -5.32 6.10 -1.33
N THR A 140 -6.36 6.87 -0.98
CA THR A 140 -7.06 7.74 -1.94
C THR A 140 -6.12 8.71 -2.64
N MET A 141 -5.28 9.40 -1.88
CA MET A 141 -4.32 10.35 -2.43
C MET A 141 -3.24 9.66 -3.28
N VAL A 142 -2.75 8.49 -2.86
CA VAL A 142 -1.81 7.69 -3.65
C VAL A 142 -2.44 7.22 -4.97
N LEU A 143 -3.68 6.74 -4.96
CA LEU A 143 -4.39 6.31 -6.17
C LEU A 143 -4.67 7.48 -7.12
N LEU A 144 -4.97 8.67 -6.59
CA LEU A 144 -5.10 9.89 -7.40
C LEU A 144 -3.77 10.28 -8.05
N PHE A 145 -2.68 10.35 -7.27
CA PHE A 145 -1.32 10.55 -7.77
C PHE A 145 -1.01 9.55 -8.88
N TYR A 146 -1.21 8.26 -8.61
CA TYR A 146 -0.91 7.18 -9.55
C TYR A 146 -1.75 7.26 -10.83
N ASN A 147 -3.03 7.60 -10.71
CA ASN A 147 -3.93 7.77 -11.86
C ASN A 147 -3.52 8.95 -12.77
N TYR A 148 -3.14 10.10 -12.21
CA TYR A 148 -2.68 11.25 -13.01
C TYR A 148 -1.27 11.04 -13.55
N TRP A 149 -0.39 10.40 -12.77
CA TRP A 149 0.95 10.02 -13.20
C TRP A 149 0.91 9.09 -14.43
N GLN A 150 0.02 8.09 -14.44
CA GLN A 150 -0.19 7.22 -15.61
C GLN A 150 -0.73 7.96 -16.85
N GLN A 151 -1.33 9.14 -16.68
CA GLN A 151 -1.84 9.97 -17.78
C GLN A 151 -0.82 11.00 -18.25
N GLU A 152 0.41 10.97 -17.72
CA GLU A 152 1.45 11.99 -17.93
C GLU A 152 1.02 13.41 -17.50
N ALA A 153 -0.02 13.52 -16.68
CA ALA A 153 -0.49 14.78 -16.11
C ALA A 153 0.30 15.10 -14.82
N HIS A 154 1.53 15.58 -14.99
CA HIS A 154 2.51 15.70 -13.91
C HIS A 154 2.13 16.70 -12.81
N LEU A 155 1.52 17.84 -13.15
CA LEU A 155 1.09 18.84 -12.16
C LEU A 155 0.01 18.31 -11.19
N PRO A 156 -1.17 17.83 -11.65
CA PRO A 156 -2.15 17.27 -10.73
C PRO A 156 -1.64 16.02 -10.03
N ALA A 157 -0.78 15.21 -10.68
CA ALA A 157 -0.10 14.12 -10.00
C ALA A 157 0.72 14.64 -8.81
N ALA A 158 1.53 15.68 -8.98
CA ALA A 158 2.32 16.25 -7.89
C ALA A 158 1.45 16.82 -6.75
N VAL A 159 0.32 17.47 -7.04
CA VAL A 159 -0.62 17.94 -6.01
C VAL A 159 -1.12 16.77 -5.15
N PHE A 160 -1.61 15.69 -5.76
CA PHE A 160 -2.06 14.52 -5.01
C PHE A 160 -0.91 13.72 -4.39
N GLY A 161 0.29 13.77 -4.98
CA GLY A 161 1.51 13.24 -4.41
C GLY A 161 1.87 13.94 -3.11
N ALA A 162 1.87 15.27 -3.10
CA ALA A 162 2.09 16.08 -1.90
C ALA A 162 1.01 15.82 -0.84
N ALA A 163 -0.27 15.79 -1.25
CA ALA A 163 -1.37 15.44 -0.35
C ALA A 163 -1.20 14.03 0.26
N SER A 164 -0.70 13.06 -0.52
CA SER A 164 -0.44 11.71 -0.01
C SER A 164 0.67 11.68 1.04
N VAL A 165 1.73 12.48 0.84
CA VAL A 165 2.82 12.64 1.82
C VAL A 165 2.29 13.32 3.08
N LEU A 166 1.44 14.34 2.95
CA LEU A 166 0.79 14.99 4.10
C LEU A 166 -0.15 14.08 4.88
N MET A 167 -0.76 13.06 4.25
CA MET A 167 -1.50 12.04 5.00
C MET A 167 -0.55 11.13 5.78
N ARG A 168 0.53 10.69 5.12
CA ARG A 168 1.54 9.79 5.69
C ARG A 168 2.90 10.05 5.05
N GLN A 169 3.89 10.35 5.88
CA GLN A 169 5.27 10.63 5.46
C GLN A 169 5.89 9.51 4.59
N THR A 170 5.55 8.24 4.88
CA THR A 170 6.06 7.08 4.14
C THR A 170 5.58 7.03 2.68
N ASN A 171 4.53 7.77 2.32
CA ASN A 171 4.05 7.83 0.94
C ASN A 171 5.00 8.55 -0.01
N ILE A 172 6.02 9.25 0.50
CA ILE A 172 7.08 9.83 -0.34
C ILE A 172 7.72 8.77 -1.24
N VAL A 173 7.81 7.53 -0.76
CA VAL A 173 8.40 6.41 -1.51
C VAL A 173 7.62 6.12 -2.79
N TRP A 174 6.29 6.30 -2.80
CA TRP A 174 5.47 6.11 -4.01
C TRP A 174 5.66 7.22 -5.02
N VAL A 175 5.86 8.46 -4.54
CA VAL A 175 6.25 9.59 -5.41
C VAL A 175 7.61 9.31 -6.03
N CYS A 176 8.61 8.92 -5.23
CA CYS A 176 9.93 8.51 -5.72
C CYS A 176 9.88 7.32 -6.69
N MET A 177 9.00 6.34 -6.45
CA MET A 177 8.78 5.22 -7.38
C MET A 177 8.31 5.73 -8.74
N GLY A 178 7.26 6.56 -8.76
CA GLY A 178 6.72 7.15 -9.98
C GLY A 178 7.75 8.02 -10.71
N THR A 179 8.46 8.88 -9.99
CA THR A 179 9.53 9.72 -10.56
C THR A 179 10.65 8.87 -11.14
N GLY A 180 11.15 7.87 -10.39
CA GLY A 180 12.21 6.98 -10.86
C GLY A 180 11.79 6.19 -12.10
N MET A 181 10.55 5.70 -12.14
CA MET A 181 10.00 5.06 -13.34
C MET A 181 9.94 6.03 -14.53
N THR A 182 9.49 7.27 -14.33
CA THR A 182 9.46 8.30 -15.38
C THR A 182 10.86 8.62 -15.91
N VAL A 183 11.87 8.70 -15.03
CA VAL A 183 13.29 8.89 -15.41
C VAL A 183 13.75 7.74 -16.29
N LEU A 184 13.62 6.50 -15.80
CA LEU A 184 14.08 5.29 -16.49
C LEU A 184 13.38 5.11 -17.85
N ASP A 185 12.06 5.31 -17.89
CA ASP A 185 11.29 5.17 -19.14
C ASP A 185 11.62 6.28 -20.14
N THR A 186 11.89 7.51 -19.67
CA THR A 186 12.31 8.63 -20.53
C THR A 186 13.70 8.37 -21.11
N LEU A 187 14.65 7.86 -20.31
CA LEU A 187 15.98 7.45 -20.79
C LEU A 187 15.86 6.42 -21.92
N VAL A 188 15.10 5.34 -21.70
CA VAL A 188 14.89 4.29 -22.72
C VAL A 188 14.20 4.86 -23.96
N GLN A 189 13.23 5.75 -23.81
CA GLN A 189 12.49 6.35 -24.92
C GLN A 189 13.37 7.26 -25.79
N GLN A 190 14.24 8.07 -25.19
CA GLN A 190 15.13 8.96 -25.94
C GLN A 190 16.19 8.15 -26.71
N CYS A 191 16.81 7.16 -26.07
CA CYS A 191 17.75 6.25 -26.73
C CYS A 191 17.11 5.50 -27.91
N ALA A 192 15.86 5.03 -27.74
CA ALA A 192 15.12 4.35 -28.80
C ALA A 192 14.83 5.26 -30.01
N ARG A 193 14.49 6.54 -29.77
CA ARG A 193 14.22 7.53 -30.81
C ARG A 193 15.46 7.86 -31.64
N THR A 194 16.60 8.09 -31.00
CA THR A 194 17.85 8.45 -31.69
C THR A 194 18.31 7.37 -32.67
N ARG A 195 18.03 6.10 -32.38
CA ARG A 195 18.46 4.96 -33.21
C ARG A 195 17.36 4.36 -34.08
N ALA A 196 16.14 4.90 -34.04
CA ALA A 196 14.95 4.33 -34.69
C ALA A 196 14.72 2.83 -34.36
N VAL A 197 15.12 2.40 -33.15
CA VAL A 197 14.97 0.99 -32.71
C VAL A 197 13.67 0.86 -31.92
N PRO A 198 12.89 -0.23 -32.11
CA PRO A 198 11.69 -0.47 -31.31
C PRO A 198 12.02 -0.58 -29.81
N LYS A 199 11.24 0.13 -28.97
CA LYS A 199 11.40 0.23 -27.51
C LYS A 199 11.59 -1.12 -26.81
N GLY A 200 10.96 -2.18 -27.32
CA GLY A 200 11.03 -3.53 -26.73
C GLY A 200 12.39 -4.24 -26.85
N LYS A 201 13.30 -3.75 -27.71
CA LYS A 201 14.65 -4.34 -27.84
C LYS A 201 15.66 -3.76 -26.84
N LEU A 202 15.46 -2.55 -26.34
CA LEU A 202 16.33 -1.94 -25.35
C LEU A 202 15.93 -2.40 -23.95
N ARG A 203 16.84 -3.11 -23.27
CA ARG A 203 16.69 -3.46 -21.86
C ARG A 203 17.36 -2.40 -20.99
N LEU A 204 16.70 -2.04 -19.88
CA LEU A 204 17.21 -1.02 -18.96
C LEU A 204 18.59 -1.38 -18.35
N LEU A 205 18.81 -2.67 -18.09
CA LEU A 205 20.07 -3.22 -17.57
C LEU A 205 21.04 -3.65 -18.69
N GLY A 206 20.77 -3.31 -19.96
CA GLY A 206 21.65 -3.63 -21.08
C GLY A 206 22.86 -2.70 -21.11
N LYS A 207 24.07 -3.26 -21.26
CA LYS A 207 25.32 -2.48 -21.40
C LYS A 207 25.25 -1.48 -22.56
N GLU A 208 24.56 -1.84 -23.64
CA GLU A 208 24.37 -0.99 -24.82
C GLU A 208 23.69 0.35 -24.51
N LEU A 209 22.72 0.38 -23.58
CA LEU A 209 22.04 1.60 -23.19
C LEU A 209 22.99 2.58 -22.51
N TRP A 210 23.76 2.10 -21.54
CA TRP A 210 24.66 2.91 -20.72
C TRP A 210 25.85 3.42 -21.52
N LEU A 211 26.46 2.56 -22.34
CA LEU A 211 27.55 2.98 -23.23
C LEU A 211 27.10 4.10 -24.17
N GLN A 212 25.92 3.98 -24.77
CA GLN A 212 25.38 5.01 -25.66
C GLN A 212 25.07 6.33 -24.95
N LEU A 213 24.51 6.26 -23.73
CA LEU A 213 24.21 7.45 -22.93
C LEU A 213 25.47 8.24 -22.60
N PHE A 214 26.57 7.55 -22.25
CA PHE A 214 27.84 8.21 -21.90
C PHE A 214 28.68 8.61 -23.12
N SER A 215 28.55 7.94 -24.27
CA SER A 215 29.28 8.29 -25.48
C SER A 215 28.71 9.50 -26.24
N SER A 216 27.45 9.88 -25.99
CA SER A 216 26.76 10.95 -26.74
C SER A 216 26.35 12.12 -25.84
N PRO A 217 27.13 13.22 -25.77
CA PRO A 217 26.83 14.34 -24.87
C PRO A 217 25.52 15.07 -25.22
N GLN A 218 25.15 15.13 -26.51
CA GLN A 218 23.89 15.71 -26.95
C GLN A 218 22.67 14.91 -26.46
N LEU A 219 22.77 13.57 -26.51
CA LEU A 219 21.72 12.68 -26.00
C LEU A 219 21.55 12.84 -24.49
N LEU A 220 22.67 12.92 -23.76
CA LEU A 220 22.67 13.15 -22.32
C LEU A 220 21.99 14.48 -21.96
N CYS A 221 22.34 15.57 -22.66
CA CYS A 221 21.72 16.87 -22.45
C CYS A 221 20.20 16.85 -22.70
N ASN A 222 19.77 16.29 -23.83
CA ASN A 222 18.35 16.14 -24.16
C ASN A 222 17.58 15.27 -23.14
N CYS A 223 18.22 14.21 -22.64
CA CYS A 223 17.66 13.38 -21.58
C CYS A 223 17.49 14.19 -20.29
N ILE A 224 18.53 14.92 -19.87
CA ILE A 224 18.51 15.75 -18.65
C ILE A 224 17.39 16.80 -18.74
N LEU A 225 17.29 17.53 -19.86
CA LEU A 225 16.25 18.55 -20.06
C LEU A 225 14.85 17.93 -20.03
N SER A 226 14.65 16.79 -20.70
CA SER A 226 13.36 16.09 -20.72
C SER A 226 12.98 15.55 -19.34
N ILE A 227 13.95 15.02 -18.59
CA ILE A 227 13.76 14.55 -17.21
C ILE A 227 13.40 15.73 -16.32
N LEU A 228 14.13 16.85 -16.41
CA LEU A 228 13.89 18.04 -15.60
C LEU A 228 12.48 18.60 -15.85
N ALA A 229 12.07 18.70 -17.12
CA ALA A 229 10.74 19.18 -17.49
C ALA A 229 9.60 18.32 -16.93
N LYS A 230 9.76 16.99 -16.89
CA LYS A 230 8.75 16.08 -16.34
C LYS A 230 8.79 15.97 -14.81
N CYS A 231 9.99 16.03 -14.24
CA CYS A 231 10.22 15.75 -12.82
C CYS A 231 10.26 16.98 -11.93
N CYS A 232 10.26 18.20 -12.48
CA CYS A 232 10.28 19.44 -11.70
C CYS A 232 9.14 19.51 -10.67
N PHE A 233 7.94 19.07 -11.04
CA PHE A 233 6.80 19.04 -10.13
C PHE A 233 7.02 18.05 -8.97
N TYR A 234 7.66 16.91 -9.21
CA TYR A 234 7.98 15.94 -8.14
C TYR A 234 9.15 16.41 -7.27
N ALA A 235 10.11 17.14 -7.85
CA ALA A 235 11.20 17.76 -7.09
C ALA A 235 10.68 18.75 -6.04
N SER A 236 9.56 19.44 -6.31
CA SER A 236 8.90 20.32 -5.34
C SER A 236 8.37 19.61 -4.09
N ILE A 237 8.28 18.28 -4.11
CA ILE A 237 7.85 17.43 -2.99
C ILE A 237 9.07 16.77 -2.34
N ILE A 238 9.94 16.19 -3.16
CA ILE A 238 11.10 15.42 -2.70
C ILE A 238 12.12 16.32 -2.00
N LEU A 239 12.44 17.50 -2.57
CA LEU A 239 13.45 18.38 -1.99
C LEU A 239 13.04 18.94 -0.61
N PRO A 240 11.80 19.46 -0.40
CA PRO A 240 11.38 19.85 0.93
C PRO A 240 11.31 18.68 1.91
N PHE A 241 10.93 17.48 1.47
CA PHE A 241 10.92 16.31 2.34
C PHE A 241 12.33 15.92 2.80
N VAL A 242 13.32 15.97 1.90
CA VAL A 242 14.74 15.77 2.26
C VAL A 242 15.21 16.85 3.23
N GLY A 243 14.85 18.12 2.97
CA GLY A 243 15.12 19.22 3.91
C GLY A 243 14.53 18.98 5.30
N PHE A 244 13.27 18.52 5.36
CA PHE A 244 12.61 18.12 6.60
C PHE A 244 13.37 16.99 7.32
N LEU A 245 13.83 15.95 6.60
CA LEU A 245 14.62 14.88 7.22
C LEU A 245 15.93 15.39 7.82
N CYS A 246 16.64 16.27 7.10
CA CYS A 246 17.89 16.86 7.58
C CYS A 246 17.70 17.72 8.83
N ILE A 247 16.57 18.44 8.94
CA ILE A 247 16.26 19.31 10.08
C ILE A 247 15.69 18.52 11.26
N ASN A 248 14.74 17.62 11.01
CA ASN A 248 14.01 16.89 12.05
C ASN A 248 14.78 15.67 12.58
N GLY A 249 15.75 15.15 11.82
CA GLY A 249 16.55 13.98 12.19
C GLY A 249 15.78 12.65 12.24
N SER A 250 14.49 12.65 11.90
CA SER A 250 13.63 11.46 11.84
C SER A 250 12.56 11.63 10.77
N ILE A 251 12.06 10.50 10.29
CA ILE A 251 10.91 10.43 9.37
C ILE A 251 9.61 10.82 10.11
N VAL A 252 9.55 10.63 11.43
CA VAL A 252 8.38 10.88 12.28
C VAL A 252 8.45 12.26 12.94
N VAL A 253 7.30 12.96 13.00
CA VAL A 253 7.18 14.30 13.61
C VAL A 253 6.98 14.24 15.13
N GLY A 254 6.13 13.32 15.62
CA GLY A 254 5.78 13.16 17.03
C GLY A 254 6.68 12.18 17.79
N ASP A 255 6.08 11.25 18.54
CA ASP A 255 6.79 10.26 19.38
C ASP A 255 7.88 9.46 18.63
N LYS A 256 9.12 9.97 18.69
CA LYS A 256 10.30 9.36 18.05
C LYS A 256 10.75 8.08 18.75
N SER A 257 10.49 7.97 20.06
CA SER A 257 10.95 6.85 20.89
C SER A 257 10.22 5.54 20.57
N ALA A 258 8.93 5.64 20.27
CA ALA A 258 8.13 4.48 19.85
C ALA A 258 8.35 4.11 18.38
N HIS A 259 9.01 4.95 17.58
CA HIS A 259 9.11 4.80 16.12
C HIS A 259 10.56 4.94 15.63
N GLU A 260 11.50 4.35 16.35
CA GLU A 260 12.90 4.27 15.92
C GLU A 260 13.01 3.46 14.62
N ALA A 261 13.72 4.02 13.64
CA ALA A 261 14.00 3.34 12.38
C ALA A 261 14.92 2.15 12.66
N THR A 262 14.38 0.95 12.53
CA THR A 262 15.12 -0.30 12.71
C THR A 262 15.04 -1.09 11.42
N VAL A 263 16.12 -1.80 11.10
CA VAL A 263 16.11 -2.72 9.96
C VAL A 263 15.35 -3.97 10.40
N HIS A 264 14.25 -4.28 9.72
CA HIS A 264 13.42 -5.47 9.93
C HIS A 264 13.08 -6.12 8.58
N LEU A 265 14.07 -6.79 7.98
CA LEU A 265 13.98 -7.44 6.67
C LEU A 265 12.87 -8.51 6.55
N PRO A 266 12.55 -9.31 7.59
CA PRO A 266 11.40 -10.21 7.57
C PRO A 266 10.06 -9.59 7.18
N GLN A 267 9.90 -8.27 7.27
CA GLN A 267 8.71 -7.56 6.74
C GLN A 267 8.45 -7.85 5.26
N LEU A 268 9.51 -8.03 4.45
CA LEU A 268 9.37 -8.43 3.05
C LEU A 268 8.79 -9.84 2.91
N PHE A 269 9.13 -10.74 3.83
CA PHE A 269 8.65 -12.12 3.84
C PHE A 269 7.18 -12.18 4.27
N TYR A 270 6.82 -11.41 5.30
CA TYR A 270 5.43 -11.26 5.73
C TYR A 270 4.57 -10.64 4.63
N PHE A 271 5.07 -9.59 3.96
CA PHE A 271 4.43 -9.03 2.77
C PHE A 271 4.29 -10.05 1.65
N ALA A 272 5.29 -10.91 1.43
CA ALA A 272 5.23 -11.93 0.39
C ALA A 272 4.07 -12.91 0.63
N ILE A 273 3.91 -13.37 1.88
CA ILE A 273 2.77 -14.22 2.28
C ILE A 273 1.45 -13.46 2.16
N PHE A 274 1.39 -12.22 2.65
CA PHE A 274 0.20 -11.39 2.57
C PHE A 274 -0.27 -11.24 1.11
N ALA A 275 0.64 -10.86 0.21
CA ALA A 275 0.34 -10.67 -1.19
C ALA A 275 0.02 -11.98 -1.92
N ALA A 276 0.67 -13.09 -1.54
CA ALA A 276 0.37 -14.40 -2.10
C ALA A 276 -1.00 -14.94 -1.66
N GLY A 277 -1.37 -14.74 -0.40
CA GLY A 277 -2.60 -15.24 0.22
C GLY A 277 -3.84 -14.40 -0.13
N PHE A 278 -3.81 -13.09 0.10
CA PHE A 278 -4.93 -12.21 -0.29
C PHE A 278 -5.03 -12.02 -1.81
N GLY A 279 -3.94 -12.27 -2.54
CA GLY A 279 -3.90 -12.19 -4.00
C GLY A 279 -4.08 -13.51 -4.74
N ILE A 280 -4.81 -14.46 -4.14
CA ILE A 280 -4.80 -15.87 -4.53
C ILE A 280 -5.20 -16.11 -6.00
N SER A 281 -6.12 -15.32 -6.56
CA SER A 281 -6.56 -15.48 -7.95
C SER A 281 -5.43 -15.23 -8.96
N ASN A 282 -4.54 -14.28 -8.64
CA ASN A 282 -3.38 -13.96 -9.46
C ASN A 282 -2.18 -14.86 -9.15
N THR A 283 -1.95 -15.16 -7.87
CA THR A 283 -0.76 -15.89 -7.41
C THR A 283 -0.86 -17.40 -7.67
N MET A 284 -2.05 -18.02 -7.58
CA MET A 284 -2.25 -19.45 -7.88
C MET A 284 -1.72 -19.84 -9.26
N ARG A 285 -1.88 -18.96 -10.26
CA ARG A 285 -1.39 -19.23 -11.62
C ARG A 285 0.14 -19.24 -11.69
N GLN A 286 0.78 -18.50 -10.81
CA GLN A 286 2.23 -18.44 -10.69
C GLN A 286 2.80 -19.55 -9.80
N PHE A 287 1.96 -20.43 -9.22
CA PHE A 287 2.44 -21.56 -8.41
C PHE A 287 3.27 -22.55 -9.24
N ARG A 288 2.77 -22.96 -10.41
CA ARG A 288 3.53 -23.86 -11.31
C ARG A 288 4.85 -23.21 -11.78
N PRO A 289 4.86 -21.99 -12.34
CA PRO A 289 6.11 -21.28 -12.64
C PRO A 289 7.04 -21.08 -11.44
N GLY A 290 6.49 -20.88 -10.23
CA GLY A 290 7.26 -20.75 -9.00
C GLY A 290 7.94 -22.04 -8.60
N ILE A 291 7.23 -23.17 -8.64
CA ILE A 291 7.78 -24.51 -8.39
C ILE A 291 8.85 -24.83 -9.46
N ASP A 292 8.55 -24.56 -10.73
CA ASP A 292 9.50 -24.79 -11.82
C ASP A 292 10.76 -23.94 -11.67
N LEU A 293 10.64 -22.70 -11.19
CA LEU A 293 11.80 -21.84 -10.91
C LEU A 293 12.72 -22.46 -9.85
N ILE A 294 12.12 -23.01 -8.79
CA ILE A 294 12.85 -23.69 -7.71
C ILE A 294 13.52 -24.96 -8.23
N ARG A 295 12.78 -25.81 -8.96
CA ARG A 295 13.29 -27.07 -9.51
C ARG A 295 14.39 -26.88 -10.55
N ARG A 296 14.30 -25.85 -11.39
CA ARG A 296 15.29 -25.58 -12.43
C ARG A 296 16.58 -24.94 -11.90
N ASN A 297 16.56 -24.33 -10.71
CA ASN A 297 17.72 -23.63 -10.15
C ASN A 297 17.98 -24.05 -8.69
N PRO A 298 18.23 -25.34 -8.42
CA PRO A 298 18.29 -25.87 -7.05
C PRO A 298 19.36 -25.17 -6.20
N VAL A 299 20.54 -24.92 -6.77
CA VAL A 299 21.63 -24.21 -6.07
C VAL A 299 21.20 -22.81 -5.64
N ARG A 300 20.58 -22.03 -6.54
CA ARG A 300 20.10 -20.68 -6.21
C ARG A 300 19.00 -20.73 -5.17
N SER A 301 18.07 -21.69 -5.26
CA SER A 301 17.00 -21.86 -4.29
C SER A 301 17.49 -22.24 -2.91
N VAL A 302 18.49 -23.13 -2.82
CA VAL A 302 19.15 -23.47 -1.55
C VAL A 302 19.86 -22.25 -0.98
N MET A 303 20.62 -21.50 -1.80
CA MET A 303 21.26 -20.26 -1.35
C MET A 303 20.26 -19.21 -0.87
N SER A 304 19.14 -19.04 -1.58
CA SER A 304 18.06 -18.14 -1.16
C SER A 304 17.39 -18.62 0.14
N LEU A 305 17.18 -19.93 0.30
CA LEU A 305 16.63 -20.50 1.54
C LEU A 305 17.56 -20.25 2.73
N LEU A 306 18.86 -20.50 2.56
CA LEU A 306 19.87 -20.25 3.59
C LEU A 306 19.93 -18.76 3.94
N LEU A 307 19.84 -17.87 2.95
CA LEU A 307 19.77 -16.43 3.19
C LEU A 307 18.52 -16.04 3.97
N ILE A 308 17.35 -16.59 3.61
CA ILE A 308 16.10 -16.34 4.35
C ILE A 308 16.23 -16.84 5.80
N LEU A 309 16.79 -18.03 6.02
CA LEU A 309 17.03 -18.57 7.36
C LEU A 309 17.98 -17.69 8.17
N LEU A 310 19.07 -17.21 7.54
CA LEU A 310 20.02 -16.30 8.15
C LEU A 310 19.36 -14.97 8.54
N VAL A 311 18.55 -14.39 7.65
CA VAL A 311 17.81 -13.15 7.91
C VAL A 311 16.80 -13.35 9.05
N VAL A 312 16.05 -14.45 9.06
CA VAL A 312 15.12 -14.78 10.15
C VAL A 312 15.88 -14.99 11.46
N TYR A 313 17.08 -15.57 11.43
CA TYR A 313 17.90 -15.74 12.62
C TYR A 313 18.44 -14.40 13.16
N LEU A 314 18.99 -13.55 12.30
CA LEU A 314 19.70 -12.33 12.70
C LEU A 314 18.80 -11.11 12.89
N ASN A 315 17.65 -11.05 12.22
CA ASN A 315 16.92 -9.79 12.05
C ASN A 315 15.39 -9.93 12.21
N THR A 316 14.93 -10.91 12.98
CA THR A 316 13.53 -10.96 13.41
C THR A 316 13.33 -10.02 14.59
N GLU A 317 12.86 -8.82 14.30
CA GLU A 317 12.58 -7.80 15.31
C GLU A 317 11.19 -7.99 15.92
N VAL A 318 11.11 -7.92 17.25
CA VAL A 318 9.86 -8.08 17.98
C VAL A 318 9.56 -6.77 18.71
N HIS A 319 8.51 -6.09 18.27
CA HIS A 319 8.06 -4.86 18.90
C HIS A 319 7.29 -5.17 20.21
N PRO A 320 7.48 -4.41 21.30
CA PRO A 320 6.73 -4.62 22.54
C PRO A 320 5.21 -4.64 22.36
N TYR A 321 4.66 -3.75 21.53
CA TYR A 321 3.22 -3.74 21.22
C TYR A 321 2.73 -5.04 20.57
N LEU A 322 3.54 -5.74 19.77
CA LEU A 322 3.17 -7.04 19.20
C LEU A 322 2.99 -8.11 20.29
N LEU A 323 3.69 -7.97 21.42
CA LEU A 323 3.65 -8.90 22.56
C LEU A 323 2.64 -8.51 23.63
N ALA A 324 2.19 -7.25 23.66
CA ALA A 324 1.34 -6.71 24.71
C ALA A 324 -0.09 -6.40 24.24
N ASP A 325 -0.27 -6.02 22.97
CA ASP A 325 -1.56 -5.53 22.48
C ASP A 325 -2.43 -6.64 21.89
N ASN A 326 -3.24 -7.26 22.77
CA ASN A 326 -4.20 -8.31 22.39
C ASN A 326 -5.42 -7.82 21.59
N ARG A 327 -5.46 -6.53 21.20
CA ARG A 327 -6.48 -5.99 20.30
C ARG A 327 -6.18 -6.27 18.82
N HIS A 328 -4.98 -6.69 18.44
CA HIS A 328 -4.63 -6.91 17.03
C HIS A 328 -4.55 -8.40 16.67
N TYR A 329 -4.92 -8.79 15.43
CA TYR A 329 -4.76 -10.19 15.00
C TYR A 329 -3.29 -10.64 14.94
N THR A 330 -2.38 -9.71 14.65
CA THR A 330 -0.93 -9.97 14.61
C THR A 330 -0.41 -10.46 15.97
N PHE A 331 -0.95 -9.95 17.08
CA PHE A 331 -0.64 -10.44 18.43
C PHE A 331 -0.95 -11.93 18.57
N TYR A 332 -2.12 -12.39 18.11
CA TYR A 332 -2.49 -13.80 18.26
C TYR A 332 -1.69 -14.71 17.34
N ALA A 333 -1.40 -14.27 16.11
CA ALA A 333 -0.51 -14.99 15.21
C ALA A 333 0.90 -15.13 15.82
N TRP A 334 1.39 -14.08 16.46
CA TRP A 334 2.67 -14.09 17.13
C TRP A 334 2.65 -14.97 18.38
N SER A 335 1.79 -14.65 19.35
CA SER A 335 1.66 -15.33 20.64
C SER A 335 1.41 -16.84 20.49
N ARG A 336 0.51 -17.25 19.59
CA ARG A 336 0.09 -18.66 19.47
C ARG A 336 1.02 -19.51 18.62
N LEU A 337 1.81 -18.91 17.72
CA LEU A 337 2.68 -19.63 16.79
C LEU A 337 4.15 -19.26 16.98
N TYR A 338 4.56 -18.03 16.63
CA TYR A 338 5.96 -17.59 16.65
C TYR A 338 6.58 -17.57 18.05
N GLY A 339 5.84 -17.05 19.03
CA GLY A 339 6.27 -16.99 20.42
C GLY A 339 6.16 -18.33 21.14
N ARG A 340 5.14 -19.14 20.80
CA ARG A 340 4.94 -20.47 21.40
C ARG A 340 5.95 -21.50 20.92
N PHE A 341 6.25 -21.51 19.63
CA PHE A 341 7.11 -22.51 19.00
C PHE A 341 8.34 -21.82 18.40
N TRP A 342 9.48 -21.89 19.10
CA TRP A 342 10.73 -21.25 18.67
C TRP A 342 11.20 -21.64 17.26
N TRP A 343 10.84 -22.85 16.81
CA TRP A 343 11.18 -23.40 15.49
C TRP A 343 10.25 -22.91 14.37
N PHE A 344 9.05 -22.38 14.71
CA PHE A 344 8.02 -22.02 13.73
C PHE A 344 8.52 -20.94 12.76
N ARG A 345 9.26 -19.93 13.26
CA ARG A 345 9.87 -18.89 12.41
C ARG A 345 10.79 -19.45 11.33
N TYR A 346 11.52 -20.53 11.61
CA TYR A 346 12.40 -21.19 10.65
C TYR A 346 11.62 -22.12 9.71
N ALA A 347 10.58 -22.78 10.22
CA ALA A 347 9.68 -23.60 9.40
C ALA A 347 8.91 -22.78 8.36
N MET A 348 8.76 -21.47 8.55
CA MET A 348 8.18 -20.56 7.56
C MET A 348 9.15 -20.21 6.42
N ALA A 349 10.46 -20.47 6.53
CA ALA A 349 11.43 -20.09 5.50
C ALA A 349 11.15 -20.70 4.11
N PRO A 350 10.78 -21.99 3.96
CA PRO A 350 10.36 -22.54 2.68
C PRO A 350 9.08 -21.89 2.14
N VAL A 351 8.14 -21.51 3.02
CA VAL A 351 6.90 -20.82 2.66
C VAL A 351 7.21 -19.41 2.13
N TYR A 352 8.13 -18.69 2.77
CA TYR A 352 8.63 -17.40 2.29
C TYR A 352 9.29 -17.51 0.93
N LEU A 353 10.20 -18.49 0.76
CA LEU A 353 10.87 -18.72 -0.52
C LEU A 353 9.84 -18.96 -1.63
N PHE A 354 8.86 -19.82 -1.38
CA PHE A 354 7.81 -20.10 -2.35
C PHE A 354 6.98 -18.85 -2.68
N ALA A 355 6.54 -18.09 -1.68
CA ALA A 355 5.78 -16.87 -1.87
C ALA A 355 6.57 -15.82 -2.67
N ILE A 356 7.87 -15.65 -2.39
CA ILE A 356 8.76 -14.75 -3.13
C ILE A 356 8.90 -15.22 -4.59
N CYS A 357 9.10 -16.51 -4.85
CA CYS A 357 9.19 -17.04 -6.21
C CYS A 357 7.89 -16.81 -7.00
N VAL A 358 6.73 -16.99 -6.36
CA VAL A 358 5.41 -16.75 -6.94
C VAL A 358 5.23 -15.27 -7.31
N LEU A 359 5.57 -14.35 -6.41
CA LEU A 359 5.50 -12.91 -6.68
C LEU A 359 6.51 -12.50 -7.76
N PHE A 360 7.73 -13.04 -7.73
CA PHE A 360 8.75 -12.79 -8.74
C PHE A 360 8.29 -13.22 -10.13
N CYS A 361 7.67 -14.40 -10.27
CA CYS A 361 7.05 -14.83 -11.52
C CYS A 361 5.92 -13.87 -11.95
N GLY A 362 5.13 -13.38 -10.98
CA GLY A 362 4.11 -12.35 -11.18
C GLY A 362 4.67 -11.02 -11.71
N LEU A 363 5.91 -10.64 -11.40
CA LEU A 363 6.54 -9.40 -11.88
C LEU A 363 7.13 -9.50 -13.30
N ARG A 364 7.37 -10.71 -13.83
CA ARG A 364 8.14 -10.90 -15.08
C ARG A 364 7.58 -10.17 -16.30
N HIS A 365 6.26 -10.05 -16.38
CA HIS A 365 5.55 -9.44 -17.51
C HIS A 365 5.47 -7.91 -17.43
N MET A 366 5.86 -7.32 -16.29
CA MET A 366 5.81 -5.88 -16.07
C MET A 366 6.97 -5.17 -16.77
N PRO A 367 6.94 -3.84 -16.96
CA PRO A 367 8.07 -3.07 -17.50
C PRO A 367 9.34 -3.20 -16.63
N ASP A 368 10.51 -3.05 -17.24
CA ASP A 368 11.79 -3.11 -16.52
C ASP A 368 11.91 -2.03 -15.44
N SER A 369 11.39 -0.83 -15.70
CA SER A 369 11.32 0.27 -14.73
C SER A 369 10.52 -0.13 -13.48
N PHE A 370 9.39 -0.82 -13.63
CA PHE A 370 8.61 -1.32 -12.50
C PHE A 370 9.35 -2.45 -11.76
N LYS A 371 9.96 -3.39 -12.49
CA LYS A 371 10.74 -4.50 -11.91
C LYS A 371 11.90 -4.02 -11.04
N LEU A 372 12.45 -2.84 -11.32
CA LEU A 372 13.53 -2.24 -10.52
C LEU A 372 12.97 -1.37 -9.38
N MET A 373 12.05 -0.46 -9.69
CA MET A 373 11.59 0.54 -8.73
C MET A 373 10.66 -0.05 -7.66
N PHE A 374 9.81 -1.02 -8.01
CA PHE A 374 8.85 -1.59 -7.05
C PHE A 374 9.54 -2.36 -5.90
N PRO A 375 10.51 -3.27 -6.14
CA PRO A 375 11.25 -3.90 -5.04
C PRO A 375 12.05 -2.91 -4.18
N LEU A 376 12.64 -1.88 -4.79
CA LEU A 376 13.34 -0.82 -4.04
C LEU A 376 12.36 -0.08 -3.12
N SER A 377 11.20 0.31 -3.63
CA SER A 377 10.14 0.95 -2.85
C SER A 377 9.60 0.04 -1.75
N LEU A 378 9.48 -1.28 -1.99
CA LEU A 378 9.09 -2.24 -0.95
C LEU A 378 10.08 -2.25 0.22
N VAL A 379 11.39 -2.29 -0.08
CA VAL A 379 12.43 -2.26 0.95
C VAL A 379 12.34 -0.96 1.75
N LEU A 380 12.22 0.18 1.07
CA LEU A 380 12.17 1.49 1.72
C LEU A 380 10.94 1.69 2.61
N VAL A 381 9.77 1.16 2.22
CA VAL A 381 8.56 1.30 3.04
C VAL A 381 8.52 0.29 4.19
N LEU A 382 8.93 -0.96 3.95
CA LEU A 382 8.68 -2.07 4.88
C LEU A 382 9.87 -2.37 5.79
N CYS A 383 11.10 -2.34 5.29
CA CYS A 383 12.25 -2.81 6.04
C CYS A 383 12.70 -1.86 7.15
N PHE A 384 12.20 -0.62 7.18
CA PHE A 384 12.55 0.38 8.20
C PHE A 384 11.50 0.50 9.31
N GLN A 385 10.52 -0.40 9.34
CA GLN A 385 9.42 -0.43 10.30
C GLN A 385 9.60 -1.57 11.31
N ARG A 386 9.77 -1.21 12.59
CA ARG A 386 9.92 -2.18 13.67
C ARG A 386 8.63 -2.99 13.91
N LEU A 387 7.49 -2.32 13.90
CA LEU A 387 6.19 -2.92 14.21
C LEU A 387 5.64 -3.71 13.03
N LEU A 388 5.17 -4.93 13.28
CA LEU A 388 4.46 -5.75 12.29
C LEU A 388 2.97 -5.40 12.31
N GLU A 389 2.52 -4.64 11.31
CA GLU A 389 1.13 -4.29 11.09
C GLU A 389 0.71 -4.50 9.64
N LEU A 390 -0.44 -5.15 9.43
CA LEU A 390 -0.93 -5.47 8.09
C LEU A 390 -1.28 -4.23 7.26
N ARG A 391 -1.58 -3.11 7.93
CA ARG A 391 -1.87 -1.83 7.26
C ARG A 391 -0.70 -1.30 6.42
N TYR A 392 0.55 -1.63 6.79
CA TYR A 392 1.72 -1.23 6.01
C TYR A 392 1.81 -1.94 4.65
N PHE A 393 1.13 -3.08 4.51
CA PHE A 393 1.10 -3.85 3.27
C PHE A 393 0.06 -3.37 2.26
N LEU A 394 -0.86 -2.47 2.64
CA LEU A 394 -2.01 -2.08 1.82
C LEU A 394 -1.60 -1.42 0.50
N VAL A 395 -0.87 -0.30 0.55
CA VAL A 395 -0.44 0.41 -0.66
C VAL A 395 0.43 -0.45 -1.58
N PRO A 396 1.50 -1.14 -1.11
CA PRO A 396 2.30 -1.98 -1.99
C PRO A 396 1.49 -3.11 -2.62
N TYR A 397 0.58 -3.73 -1.87
CA TYR A 397 -0.27 -4.78 -2.38
C TYR A 397 -1.23 -4.27 -3.47
N ILE A 398 -1.89 -3.12 -3.23
CA ILE A 398 -2.79 -2.51 -4.20
C ILE A 398 -2.01 -2.15 -5.47
N LEU A 399 -0.85 -1.50 -5.37
CA LEU A 399 -0.03 -1.15 -6.55
C LEU A 399 0.47 -2.38 -7.31
N PHE A 400 0.93 -3.42 -6.60
CA PHE A 400 1.30 -4.70 -7.22
C PHE A 400 0.12 -5.28 -7.99
N ARG A 401 -1.04 -5.43 -7.33
CA ARG A 401 -2.24 -5.96 -7.96
C ARG A 401 -2.62 -5.13 -9.16
N LEU A 402 -2.71 -3.80 -9.05
CA LEU A 402 -3.07 -2.88 -10.14
C LEU A 402 -2.22 -3.01 -11.42
N ASN A 403 -1.00 -3.54 -11.34
CA ASN A 403 -0.10 -3.74 -12.48
C ASN A 403 -0.07 -5.17 -13.03
N THR A 404 -0.62 -6.15 -12.30
CA THR A 404 -0.67 -7.54 -12.78
C THR A 404 -1.62 -7.67 -13.97
N ARG A 405 -1.14 -8.31 -15.05
CA ARG A 405 -1.90 -8.61 -16.27
C ARG A 405 -2.77 -9.85 -16.10
N HIS A 406 -3.88 -9.83 -16.84
CA HIS A 406 -4.86 -10.90 -16.92
C HIS A 406 -4.29 -12.19 -17.54
N THR A 407 -4.81 -13.33 -17.10
CA THR A 407 -4.63 -14.64 -17.76
C THR A 407 -5.91 -15.49 -17.63
N ARG A 408 -7.00 -15.04 -18.28
CA ARG A 408 -8.37 -15.62 -18.34
C ARG A 408 -9.27 -15.39 -17.12
N LYS A 409 -10.60 -15.33 -17.38
CA LYS A 409 -11.67 -15.28 -16.36
C LYS A 409 -11.84 -16.68 -15.78
N GLY A 410 -11.91 -16.83 -14.47
CA GLY A 410 -12.12 -18.14 -13.84
C GLY A 410 -12.88 -18.10 -12.52
N LEU A 411 -13.02 -19.28 -11.92
CA LEU A 411 -13.58 -19.48 -10.57
C LEU A 411 -12.70 -18.84 -9.48
N ALA A 412 -11.40 -18.75 -9.72
CA ALA A 412 -10.43 -18.28 -8.72
C ALA A 412 -10.65 -16.81 -8.33
N GLU A 413 -11.05 -15.95 -9.27
CA GLU A 413 -11.38 -14.56 -8.99
C GLU A 413 -12.59 -14.43 -8.06
N TRP A 414 -13.66 -15.18 -8.33
CA TRP A 414 -14.85 -15.22 -7.48
C TRP A 414 -14.59 -15.86 -6.12
N LEU A 415 -13.73 -16.89 -6.08
CA LEU A 415 -13.27 -17.49 -4.83
C LEU A 415 -12.52 -16.47 -3.97
N GLU A 416 -11.61 -15.69 -4.56
CA GLU A 416 -10.89 -14.63 -3.84
C GLU A 416 -11.86 -13.61 -3.24
N LEU A 417 -12.81 -13.12 -4.04
CA LEU A 417 -13.84 -12.22 -3.54
C LEU A 417 -14.65 -12.85 -2.40
N GLY A 418 -15.08 -14.10 -2.56
CA GLY A 418 -15.81 -14.84 -1.52
C GLY A 418 -15.02 -14.99 -0.22
N VAL A 419 -13.72 -15.29 -0.31
CA VAL A 419 -12.81 -15.38 0.85
C VAL A 419 -12.66 -14.01 1.54
N HIS A 420 -12.47 -12.94 0.79
CA HIS A 420 -12.41 -11.60 1.37
C HIS A 420 -13.71 -11.21 2.10
N LEU A 421 -14.87 -11.48 1.49
CA LEU A 421 -16.16 -11.23 2.11
C LEU A 421 -16.36 -12.07 3.38
N LEU A 422 -16.00 -13.35 3.35
CA LEU A 422 -16.08 -14.23 4.53
C LEU A 422 -15.18 -13.73 5.66
N LEU A 423 -13.94 -13.32 5.35
CA LEU A 423 -13.01 -12.76 6.33
C LEU A 423 -13.51 -11.44 6.90
N ASN A 424 -14.16 -10.59 6.10
CA ASN A 424 -14.81 -9.38 6.59
C ASN A 424 -15.95 -9.72 7.55
N VAL A 425 -16.85 -10.64 7.18
CA VAL A 425 -17.95 -11.08 8.05
C VAL A 425 -17.41 -11.62 9.37
N ALA A 426 -16.40 -12.50 9.32
CA ALA A 426 -15.76 -13.04 10.52
C ALA A 426 -15.11 -11.94 11.37
N THR A 427 -14.41 -10.99 10.74
CA THR A 427 -13.74 -9.90 11.46
C THR A 427 -14.73 -8.98 12.15
N PHE A 428 -15.77 -8.54 11.44
CA PHE A 428 -16.79 -7.69 12.04
C PHE A 428 -17.60 -8.43 13.11
N TYR A 429 -17.88 -9.72 12.91
CA TYR A 429 -18.50 -10.54 13.96
C TYR A 429 -17.65 -10.57 15.23
N ILE A 430 -16.35 -10.80 15.12
CA ILE A 430 -15.42 -10.77 16.26
C ILE A 430 -15.42 -9.37 16.89
N TYR A 431 -15.29 -8.31 16.09
CA TYR A 431 -15.30 -6.93 16.58
C TYR A 431 -16.58 -6.58 17.36
N PHE A 432 -17.75 -7.03 16.90
CA PHE A 432 -19.03 -6.77 17.57
C PHE A 432 -19.28 -7.63 18.81
N THR A 433 -18.71 -8.83 18.90
CA THR A 433 -19.08 -9.82 19.95
C THR A 433 -18.00 -10.05 20.99
N LYS A 434 -16.72 -9.82 20.65
CA LYS A 434 -15.59 -10.03 21.56
C LYS A 434 -15.17 -8.70 22.17
N GLU A 435 -15.47 -8.58 23.46
CA GLU A 435 -15.11 -7.45 24.31
C GLU A 435 -14.19 -7.90 25.44
N PHE A 436 -13.25 -7.05 25.83
CA PHE A 436 -12.41 -7.26 27.01
C PHE A 436 -12.02 -5.92 27.62
N TYR A 437 -11.67 -5.94 28.91
CA TYR A 437 -11.39 -4.72 29.67
C TYR A 437 -9.90 -4.61 29.97
N TRP A 438 -9.35 -3.42 29.79
CA TRP A 438 -8.02 -3.05 30.25
C TRP A 438 -8.17 -2.07 31.41
N GLN A 439 -7.36 -2.21 32.46
CA GLN A 439 -7.48 -1.39 33.68
C GLN A 439 -7.39 0.12 33.42
N ASN A 440 -6.67 0.52 32.36
CA ASN A 440 -6.44 1.92 32.02
C ASN A 440 -7.57 2.53 31.14
N TYR A 441 -8.54 1.72 30.68
CA TYR A 441 -9.58 2.15 29.76
C TYR A 441 -10.97 2.02 30.39
N ARG A 442 -11.77 3.08 30.24
CA ARG A 442 -13.17 3.10 30.73
C ARG A 442 -14.11 2.30 29.83
N THR A 443 -13.79 2.18 28.55
CA THR A 443 -14.60 1.49 27.54
C THR A 443 -14.04 0.10 27.22
N PRO A 444 -14.92 -0.87 26.89
CA PRO A 444 -14.48 -2.19 26.47
C PRO A 444 -13.64 -2.09 25.20
N GLN A 445 -12.52 -2.81 25.18
CA GLN A 445 -11.64 -2.94 24.03
C GLN A 445 -12.12 -4.07 23.12
N ARG A 446 -11.79 -3.96 21.84
CA ARG A 446 -12.24 -4.87 20.77
C ARG A 446 -11.06 -5.32 19.91
N ILE A 447 -11.23 -6.46 19.25
CA ILE A 447 -10.20 -6.99 18.34
C ILE A 447 -10.37 -6.36 16.95
N ILE A 448 -9.26 -5.90 16.37
CA ILE A 448 -9.14 -5.30 15.05
C ILE A 448 -8.02 -5.97 14.23
N TRP A 449 -7.88 -5.52 12.98
CA TRP A 449 -6.85 -5.99 12.04
C TRP A 449 -5.41 -5.67 12.44
#